data_AF-A0A6I5VFG2-F1
#
_entry.id   AF-A0A6I5VFG2-F1
#
_cell.length_a   1.000
_cell.length_b   1.000
_cell.length_c   1.000
_cell.angle_alpha   90.00
_cell.angle_beta   90.00
_cell.angle_gamma   90.00
#
_symmetry.space_group_name_H-M   'P 1'
#
loop_
_entity.id
_entity.type
_entity.pdbx_description
1 polymer ?
#
loop_
_entity_poly.entity_id
_entity_poly.type
_entity_poly.pdbx_seq_one_letter_code
_entity_poly.pdbx_strand_id
1 'polypeptide(L)'
;MRISELSRASGVPTATIKFYLREGLLHSGQLTSATQAQYDQSHITRLRLIRALVGPARLSLATAKAVLDAVDRPPESPLELLGRASVALAGRSGVPEDAAARELVDQLGWQIESGTPALADLAAALQAIDEAQLQLIDGGVRRYAELIHQVAVDELSTVPTDTPESAVRQAVLGTVLIEPLLTALRRLALQDAAGRRFGPGR
;
A
#
# COMPACT_ATOMS: atom_id res chain seq x y z
N MET A 1 25.42 -17.50 -1.50
CA MET A 1 25.70 -16.80 -2.79
C MET A 1 26.52 -15.53 -2.54
N ARG A 2 27.41 -15.14 -3.45
CA ARG A 2 28.16 -13.87 -3.46
C ARG A 2 27.27 -12.71 -3.92
N ILE A 3 27.70 -11.47 -3.73
CA ILE A 3 26.90 -10.28 -4.09
C ILE A 3 26.62 -10.19 -5.61
N SER A 4 27.54 -10.63 -6.46
CA SER A 4 27.36 -10.67 -7.91
C SER A 4 26.31 -11.70 -8.33
N GLU A 5 26.29 -12.86 -7.66
CA GLU A 5 25.27 -13.90 -7.86
C GLU A 5 23.91 -13.43 -7.37
N LEU A 6 23.85 -12.76 -6.21
CA LEU A 6 22.64 -12.14 -5.68
C LEU A 6 22.08 -11.10 -6.66
N SER A 7 22.96 -10.27 -7.24
CA SER A 7 22.57 -9.28 -8.25
C SER A 7 21.93 -9.95 -9.47
N ARG A 8 22.55 -11.00 -9.99
CA ARG A 8 22.00 -11.77 -11.12
C ARG A 8 20.66 -12.42 -10.80
N ALA A 9 20.56 -13.06 -9.62
CA ALA A 9 19.36 -13.78 -9.23
C ALA A 9 18.17 -12.86 -8.89
N SER A 10 18.43 -11.67 -8.36
CA SER A 10 17.40 -10.69 -8.01
C SER A 10 17.06 -9.71 -9.14
N GLY A 11 17.95 -9.57 -10.13
CA GLY A 11 17.87 -8.52 -11.15
C GLY A 11 18.17 -7.11 -10.62
N VAL A 12 18.70 -6.99 -9.40
CA VAL A 12 19.06 -5.70 -8.78
C VAL A 12 20.55 -5.44 -8.96
N PRO A 13 20.98 -4.29 -9.49
CA PRO A 13 22.41 -3.98 -9.66
C PRO A 13 23.18 -4.02 -8.33
N THR A 14 24.42 -4.52 -8.35
CA THR A 14 25.29 -4.61 -7.16
C THR A 14 25.41 -3.28 -6.40
N ALA A 15 25.47 -2.15 -7.12
CA ALA A 15 25.52 -0.82 -6.51
C ALA A 15 24.25 -0.50 -5.71
N THR A 16 23.08 -0.85 -6.25
CA THR A 16 21.78 -0.70 -5.58
C THR A 16 21.64 -1.63 -4.39
N ILE A 17 22.13 -2.88 -4.48
CA ILE A 17 22.16 -3.81 -3.34
C ILE A 17 23.01 -3.22 -2.20
N LYS A 18 24.22 -2.72 -2.51
CA LYS A 18 25.08 -2.06 -1.51
C LYS A 18 24.42 -0.82 -0.93
N PHE A 19 23.68 -0.07 -1.74
CA PHE A 19 22.89 1.06 -1.26
C PHE A 19 21.81 0.61 -0.26
N TYR A 20 20.99 -0.39 -0.59
CA TYR A 20 19.97 -0.91 0.33
C TYR A 20 20.54 -1.49 1.63
N LEU A 21 21.72 -2.12 1.59
CA LEU A 21 22.44 -2.55 2.79
C LEU A 21 22.83 -1.35 3.68
N ARG A 22 23.34 -0.26 3.09
CA ARG A 22 23.72 0.95 3.83
C ARG A 22 22.50 1.69 4.43
N GLU A 23 21.42 1.77 3.66
CA GLU A 23 20.17 2.38 4.11
C GLU A 23 19.37 1.48 5.07
N GLY A 24 19.80 0.23 5.26
CA GLY A 24 19.15 -0.75 6.14
C GLY A 24 17.81 -1.29 5.62
N LEU A 25 17.55 -1.21 4.30
CA LEU A 25 16.39 -1.86 3.68
C LEU A 25 16.63 -3.37 3.48
N LEU A 26 17.88 -3.76 3.25
CA LEU A 26 18.29 -5.16 3.15
C LEU A 26 19.10 -5.55 4.38
N HIS A 27 18.82 -6.71 4.97
CA HIS A 27 19.59 -7.24 6.08
C HIS A 27 21.02 -7.63 5.65
N SER A 28 21.95 -7.60 6.60
CA SER A 28 23.35 -7.93 6.36
C SER A 28 23.53 -9.39 5.97
N GLY A 29 24.39 -9.64 4.98
CA GLY A 29 24.84 -10.99 4.67
C GLY A 29 25.77 -11.53 5.76
N GLN A 30 25.92 -12.86 5.81
CA GLN A 30 26.82 -13.52 6.75
C GLN A 30 28.27 -13.28 6.34
N LEU A 31 29.06 -12.63 7.19
CA LEU A 31 30.48 -12.39 6.91
C LEU A 31 31.25 -13.71 6.91
N THR A 32 32.04 -13.92 5.86
CA THR A 32 32.94 -15.08 5.73
C THR A 32 34.41 -14.70 5.71
N SER A 33 34.70 -13.40 5.59
CA SER A 33 36.01 -12.78 5.83
C SER A 33 35.82 -11.27 6.00
N ALA A 34 36.91 -10.53 6.27
CA ALA A 34 36.87 -9.07 6.39
C ALA A 34 36.26 -8.35 5.16
N THR A 35 36.33 -8.94 3.97
CA THR A 35 35.86 -8.32 2.72
C THR A 35 34.75 -9.10 2.01
N GLN A 36 34.27 -10.19 2.62
CA GLN A 36 33.33 -11.10 1.97
C GLN A 36 32.13 -11.42 2.85
N ALA A 37 30.96 -11.40 2.22
CA ALA A 37 29.71 -11.88 2.80
C ALA A 37 29.08 -12.96 1.90
N GLN A 38 28.30 -13.84 2.53
CA GLN A 38 27.38 -14.76 1.89
C GLN A 38 25.94 -14.31 2.08
N TYR A 39 25.16 -14.42 1.02
CA TYR A 39 23.74 -14.14 0.95
C TYR A 39 22.96 -15.41 0.64
N ASP A 40 21.65 -15.38 0.85
CA ASP A 40 20.76 -16.54 0.70
C ASP A 40 19.42 -16.14 0.06
N GLN A 41 18.46 -17.08 0.04
CA GLN A 41 17.15 -16.87 -0.55
C GLN A 41 16.32 -15.79 0.18
N SER A 42 16.57 -15.55 1.46
CA SER A 42 15.88 -14.49 2.21
C SER A 42 16.24 -13.11 1.65
N HIS A 43 17.48 -12.92 1.18
CA HIS A 43 17.92 -11.68 0.55
C HIS A 43 17.25 -11.45 -0.81
N ILE A 44 17.07 -12.51 -1.62
CA ILE A 44 16.32 -12.40 -2.88
C ILE A 44 14.87 -12.01 -2.62
N THR A 45 14.24 -12.65 -1.65
CA THR A 45 12.85 -12.37 -1.26
C THR A 45 12.69 -10.92 -0.79
N ARG A 46 13.62 -10.45 0.05
CA ARG A 46 13.67 -9.05 0.52
C ARG A 46 13.87 -8.07 -0.62
N LEU A 47 14.78 -8.34 -1.56
CA LEU A 47 15.02 -7.49 -2.73
C LEU A 47 13.81 -7.39 -3.67
N ARG A 48 13.07 -8.49 -3.87
CA ARG A 48 11.81 -8.49 -4.63
C ARG A 48 10.77 -7.60 -3.96
N LEU A 49 10.66 -7.69 -2.62
CA LEU A 49 9.74 -6.86 -1.87
C LEU A 49 10.11 -5.37 -1.93
N ILE A 50 11.40 -5.01 -1.73
CA ILE A 50 11.87 -3.63 -1.89
C ILE A 50 11.48 -3.07 -3.27
N ARG A 51 11.66 -3.86 -4.34
CA ARG A 51 11.29 -3.44 -5.70
C ARG A 51 9.79 -3.21 -5.88
N ALA A 52 8.95 -4.04 -5.26
CA ALA A 52 7.50 -3.88 -5.33
C ALA A 52 7.05 -2.58 -4.64
N LEU A 53 7.64 -2.27 -3.48
CA LEU A 53 7.33 -1.08 -2.69
C LEU A 53 7.84 0.22 -3.36
N VAL A 54 9.08 0.24 -3.86
CA VAL A 54 9.70 1.46 -4.41
C VAL A 54 9.31 1.69 -5.87
N GLY A 55 9.08 0.62 -6.64
CA GLY A 55 8.78 0.71 -8.06
C GLY A 55 7.30 1.05 -8.32
N PRO A 56 6.42 0.05 -8.52
CA PRO A 56 5.01 0.30 -8.84
C PRO A 56 4.26 1.10 -7.78
N ALA A 57 4.46 0.80 -6.49
CA ALA A 57 3.81 1.51 -5.39
C ALA A 57 4.41 2.91 -5.12
N ARG A 58 5.52 3.26 -5.80
CA ARG A 58 6.18 4.59 -5.73
C ARG A 58 6.44 5.10 -4.32
N LEU A 59 6.61 4.20 -3.34
CA LEU A 59 6.90 4.62 -1.98
C LEU A 59 8.26 5.28 -1.88
N SER A 60 8.36 6.30 -1.02
CA SER A 60 9.65 6.84 -0.62
C SER A 60 10.49 5.74 0.05
N LEU A 61 11.82 5.84 -0.02
CA LEU A 61 12.68 4.85 0.64
C LEU A 61 12.45 4.78 2.17
N ALA A 62 12.13 5.92 2.80
CA ALA A 62 11.81 5.97 4.22
C ALA A 62 10.51 5.21 4.52
N THR A 63 9.46 5.43 3.71
CA THR A 63 8.19 4.72 3.80
C THR A 63 8.37 3.22 3.56
N ALA A 64 9.10 2.85 2.51
CA ALA A 64 9.39 1.45 2.20
C ALA A 64 10.14 0.78 3.35
N LYS A 65 11.12 1.45 3.97
CA LYS A 65 11.82 0.95 5.15
C LYS A 65 10.88 0.72 6.33
N ALA A 66 10.00 1.67 6.64
CA ALA A 66 9.02 1.52 7.73
C ALA A 66 8.08 0.32 7.50
N VAL A 67 7.59 0.13 6.26
CA VAL A 67 6.78 -1.02 5.87
C VAL A 67 7.55 -2.33 6.07
N LEU A 68 8.80 -2.37 5.60
CA LEU A 68 9.67 -3.53 5.70
C LEU A 68 9.99 -3.90 7.17
N ASP A 69 10.25 -2.90 8.01
CA ASP A 69 10.47 -3.10 9.45
C ASP A 69 9.23 -3.67 10.15
N ALA A 70 8.04 -3.20 9.77
CA ALA A 70 6.78 -3.69 10.34
C ALA A 70 6.43 -5.11 9.87
N VAL A 71 6.88 -5.51 8.67
CA VAL A 71 6.78 -6.88 8.17
C VAL A 71 7.75 -7.82 8.89
N ASP A 72 8.95 -7.34 9.25
CA ASP A 72 9.95 -8.16 9.97
C ASP A 72 9.62 -8.28 11.46
N ARG A 73 9.01 -7.24 12.03
CA ARG A 73 8.56 -7.17 13.42
C ARG A 73 7.10 -6.69 13.45
N PRO A 74 6.16 -7.62 13.21
CA PRO A 74 4.73 -7.35 13.35
C PRO A 74 4.42 -6.68 14.70
N PRO A 75 3.69 -5.55 14.73
CA PRO A 75 3.15 -5.04 15.99
C PRO A 75 2.14 -6.04 16.57
N GLU A 76 1.90 -5.95 17.87
CA GLU A 76 0.99 -6.85 18.59
C GLU A 76 -0.47 -6.75 18.11
N SER A 77 -0.84 -5.65 17.45
CA SER A 77 -2.17 -5.40 16.89
C SER A 77 -2.14 -5.20 15.36
N PRO A 78 -2.87 -6.02 14.57
CA PRO A 78 -3.06 -5.81 13.13
C PRO A 78 -3.70 -4.46 12.78
N LEU A 79 -4.54 -3.90 13.66
CA LEU A 79 -5.16 -2.59 13.48
C LEU A 79 -4.13 -1.45 13.57
N GLU A 80 -3.21 -1.51 14.55
CA GLU A 80 -2.11 -0.54 14.64
C GLU A 80 -1.25 -0.55 13.37
N LEU A 81 -1.10 -1.71 12.76
CA LEU A 81 -0.29 -1.87 11.57
C LEU A 81 -0.94 -1.27 10.33
N LEU A 82 -2.23 -1.51 10.13
CA LEU A 82 -3.02 -0.85 9.09
C LEU A 82 -3.02 0.66 9.31
N GLY A 83 -3.11 1.12 10.56
CA GLY A 83 -2.96 2.52 10.92
C GLY A 83 -1.60 3.08 10.49
N ARG A 84 -0.50 2.41 10.81
CA ARG A 84 0.87 2.82 10.41
C ARG A 84 1.07 2.79 8.90
N ALA A 85 0.58 1.76 8.21
CA ALA A 85 0.64 1.67 6.75
C ALA A 85 -0.17 2.82 6.11
N SER A 86 -1.37 3.08 6.62
CA SER A 86 -2.21 4.20 6.20
C SER A 86 -1.53 5.54 6.46
N VAL A 87 -0.88 5.78 7.61
CA VAL A 87 -0.07 6.99 7.86
C VAL A 87 1.06 7.14 6.85
N ALA A 88 1.70 6.03 6.49
CA ALA A 88 2.86 6.02 5.59
C ALA A 88 2.46 6.26 4.12
N LEU A 89 1.22 5.89 3.77
CA LEU A 89 0.58 6.11 2.47
C LEU A 89 -0.16 7.44 2.38
N ALA A 90 -0.71 7.92 3.50
CA ALA A 90 -1.49 9.13 3.59
C ALA A 90 -0.68 10.31 3.08
N GLY A 91 -1.27 11.03 2.12
CA GLY A 91 -0.84 12.38 1.84
C GLY A 91 -0.92 13.16 3.15
N ARG A 92 0.04 14.04 3.43
CA ARG A 92 -0.06 14.93 4.58
C ARG A 92 -1.17 15.96 4.32
N SER A 93 -2.42 15.53 4.39
CA SER A 93 -3.60 16.38 4.37
C SER A 93 -3.65 17.04 5.73
N GLY A 94 -3.23 18.31 5.81
CA GLY A 94 -3.27 19.10 7.03
C GLY A 94 -4.68 19.56 7.43
N VAL A 95 -5.71 18.95 6.86
CA VAL A 95 -7.12 19.24 7.14
C VAL A 95 -7.51 18.42 8.37
N PRO A 96 -7.98 19.05 9.47
CA PRO A 96 -8.52 18.34 10.62
C PRO A 96 -9.65 17.40 10.21
N GLU A 97 -9.91 16.37 11.01
CA GLU A 97 -11.09 15.51 10.86
C GLU A 97 -12.35 16.37 10.65
N ASP A 98 -13.03 16.18 9.52
CA ASP A 98 -14.28 16.86 9.19
C ASP A 98 -15.47 16.03 9.66
N ALA A 99 -16.46 16.69 10.26
CA ALA A 99 -17.73 16.09 10.67
C ALA A 99 -18.42 15.36 9.50
N ALA A 100 -18.31 15.87 8.27
CA ALA A 100 -18.92 15.24 7.10
C ALA A 100 -18.32 13.86 6.77
N ALA A 101 -16.99 13.72 6.86
CA ALA A 101 -16.32 12.45 6.64
C ALA A 101 -16.69 11.44 7.73
N ARG A 102 -16.74 11.88 8.99
CA ARG A 102 -17.12 11.03 10.11
C ARG A 102 -18.58 10.57 9.99
N GLU A 103 -19.48 11.48 9.67
CA GLU A 103 -20.90 11.21 9.47
C GLU A 103 -21.10 10.18 8.35
N LEU A 104 -20.41 10.34 7.21
CA LEU A 104 -20.47 9.37 6.12
C LEU A 104 -20.06 7.96 6.58
N VAL A 105 -18.93 7.84 7.30
CA VAL A 105 -18.44 6.55 7.82
C VAL A 105 -19.44 5.93 8.81
N ASP A 106 -20.04 6.73 9.68
CA ASP A 106 -21.08 6.26 10.61
C ASP A 106 -22.34 5.78 9.88
N GLN A 107 -22.78 6.51 8.85
CA GLN A 107 -23.93 6.13 8.03
C GLN A 107 -23.66 4.88 7.17
N LEU A 108 -22.40 4.53 6.93
CA LEU A 108 -21.99 3.29 6.28
C LEU A 108 -21.90 2.12 7.27
N GLY A 109 -21.97 2.40 8.58
CA GLY A 109 -21.82 1.40 9.64
C GLY A 109 -20.39 0.86 9.77
N TRP A 110 -19.39 1.57 9.23
CA TRP A 110 -18.00 1.16 9.31
C TRP A 110 -17.41 1.52 10.67
N GLN A 111 -16.74 0.56 11.30
CA GLN A 111 -16.10 0.74 12.60
C GLN A 111 -14.66 1.22 12.40
N ILE A 112 -14.45 2.53 12.49
CA ILE A 112 -13.16 3.19 12.27
C ILE A 112 -12.78 3.98 13.53
N GLU A 113 -11.53 3.85 13.98
CA GLU A 113 -10.99 4.63 15.10
C GLU A 113 -10.92 6.13 14.76
N SER A 114 -11.28 6.99 15.71
CA SER A 114 -11.15 8.45 15.57
C SER A 114 -9.70 8.87 15.37
N GLY A 115 -9.47 9.97 14.64
CA GLY A 115 -8.12 10.51 14.41
C GLY A 115 -7.23 9.69 13.46
N THR A 116 -7.78 8.70 12.74
CA THR A 116 -7.02 8.04 11.66
C THR A 116 -6.77 9.00 10.49
N PRO A 117 -5.55 9.03 9.91
CA PRO A 117 -5.25 9.88 8.75
C PRO A 117 -6.18 9.63 7.56
N ALA A 118 -6.69 8.40 7.41
CA ALA A 118 -7.62 8.06 6.32
C ALA A 118 -8.94 8.85 6.38
N LEU A 119 -9.40 9.23 7.58
CA LEU A 119 -10.57 10.09 7.75
C LEU A 119 -10.27 11.53 7.29
N ALA A 120 -9.07 12.04 7.58
CA ALA A 120 -8.64 13.36 7.12
C ALA A 120 -8.48 13.41 5.58
N ASP A 121 -7.96 12.33 4.98
CA ASP A 121 -7.88 12.20 3.51
C ASP A 121 -9.27 12.14 2.86
N LEU A 122 -10.21 11.41 3.46
CA LEU A 122 -11.60 11.38 3.01
C LEU A 122 -12.24 12.77 3.10
N ALA A 123 -12.06 13.48 4.22
CA ALA A 123 -12.54 14.85 4.41
C ALA A 123 -12.01 15.79 3.32
N ALA A 124 -10.70 15.80 3.09
CA ALA A 124 -10.07 16.62 2.06
C ALA A 124 -10.60 16.29 0.65
N ALA A 125 -10.84 15.00 0.35
CA ALA A 125 -11.40 14.59 -0.93
C ALA A 125 -12.85 15.04 -1.12
N LEU A 126 -13.68 14.94 -0.07
CA LEU A 126 -15.07 15.43 -0.09
C LEU A 126 -15.13 16.94 -0.29
N GLN A 127 -14.30 17.69 0.44
CA GLN A 127 -14.19 19.15 0.28
C GLN A 127 -13.78 19.53 -1.15
N ALA A 128 -12.78 18.86 -1.72
CA ALA A 128 -12.33 19.13 -3.08
C ALA A 128 -13.41 18.84 -4.15
N ILE A 129 -14.25 17.81 -3.93
CA ILE A 129 -15.39 17.50 -4.81
C ILE A 129 -16.44 18.62 -4.76
N ASP A 130 -16.75 19.10 -3.55
CA ASP A 130 -17.70 20.19 -3.32
C ASP A 130 -17.21 21.52 -3.93
N GLU A 131 -15.95 21.89 -3.66
CA GLU A 131 -15.32 23.10 -4.22
C GLU A 131 -15.27 23.08 -5.76
N ALA A 132 -15.04 21.90 -6.35
CA ALA A 132 -15.07 21.72 -7.80
C ALA A 132 -16.50 21.65 -8.39
N GLN A 133 -17.53 21.67 -7.55
CA GLN A 133 -18.94 21.49 -7.91
C GLN A 133 -19.17 20.23 -8.77
N LEU A 134 -18.38 19.17 -8.50
CA LEU A 134 -18.39 17.96 -9.30
C LEU A 134 -19.63 17.12 -8.98
N GLN A 135 -20.48 16.92 -9.99
CA GLN A 135 -21.62 16.03 -9.87
C GLN A 135 -21.15 14.58 -9.79
N LEU A 136 -21.49 13.91 -8.69
CA LEU A 136 -21.22 12.49 -8.51
C LEU A 136 -22.28 11.63 -9.21
N ILE A 137 -22.00 10.33 -9.29
CA ILE A 137 -22.96 9.33 -9.75
C ILE A 137 -24.23 9.33 -8.89
N ASP A 138 -25.32 8.77 -9.42
CA ASP A 138 -26.51 8.49 -8.63
C ASP A 138 -26.16 7.63 -7.41
N GLY A 139 -26.63 8.04 -6.23
CA GLY A 139 -26.22 7.44 -4.95
C GLY A 139 -24.92 8.02 -4.37
N GLY A 140 -24.27 8.96 -5.05
CA GLY A 140 -23.16 9.76 -4.56
C GLY A 140 -21.98 8.95 -4.05
N VAL A 141 -21.36 9.42 -2.96
CA VAL A 141 -20.20 8.77 -2.33
C VAL A 141 -20.55 7.40 -1.75
N ARG A 142 -21.78 7.22 -1.25
CA ARG A 142 -22.25 5.94 -0.68
C ARG A 142 -22.11 4.79 -1.67
N ARG A 143 -22.46 5.03 -2.94
CA ARG A 143 -22.36 3.99 -3.97
C ARG A 143 -20.92 3.56 -4.23
N TYR A 144 -19.96 4.48 -4.20
CA TYR A 144 -18.55 4.14 -4.25
C TYR A 144 -18.11 3.35 -3.01
N ALA A 145 -18.54 3.78 -1.83
CA ALA A 145 -18.21 3.10 -0.58
C ALA A 145 -18.68 1.64 -0.55
N GLU A 146 -19.90 1.35 -1.01
CA GLU A 146 -20.43 -0.03 -1.13
C GLU A 146 -19.54 -0.93 -1.99
N LEU A 147 -19.10 -0.44 -3.16
CA LEU A 147 -18.23 -1.18 -4.07
C LEU A 147 -16.84 -1.41 -3.46
N ILE A 148 -16.28 -0.38 -2.81
CA ILE A 148 -14.99 -0.48 -2.13
C ILE A 148 -15.08 -1.42 -0.92
N HIS A 149 -16.21 -1.47 -0.22
CA HIS A 149 -16.40 -2.42 0.89
C HIS A 149 -16.32 -3.87 0.43
N GLN A 150 -16.91 -4.19 -0.73
CA GLN A 150 -16.81 -5.53 -1.32
C GLN A 150 -15.34 -5.90 -1.60
N VAL A 151 -14.59 -4.98 -2.20
CA VAL A 151 -13.14 -5.16 -2.42
C VAL A 151 -12.39 -5.39 -1.11
N ALA A 152 -12.68 -4.59 -0.07
CA ALA A 152 -12.03 -4.73 1.23
C ALA A 152 -12.32 -6.08 1.90
N VAL A 153 -13.57 -6.57 1.81
CA VAL A 153 -13.96 -7.89 2.34
C VAL A 153 -13.23 -9.00 1.58
N ASP A 154 -13.19 -8.92 0.25
CA ASP A 154 -12.49 -9.90 -0.59
C ASP A 154 -10.98 -9.90 -0.32
N GLU A 155 -10.35 -8.74 -0.16
CA GLU A 155 -8.94 -8.63 0.20
C GLU A 155 -8.65 -9.26 1.57
N LEU A 156 -9.48 -8.97 2.58
CA LEU A 156 -9.34 -9.54 3.91
C LEU A 156 -9.52 -11.06 3.91
N SER A 157 -10.36 -11.60 3.02
CA SER A 157 -10.55 -13.06 2.87
C SER A 157 -9.27 -13.79 2.42
N THR A 158 -8.30 -13.08 1.84
CA THR A 158 -7.00 -13.63 1.42
C THR A 158 -5.95 -13.66 2.53
N VAL A 159 -6.23 -13.01 3.67
CA VAL A 159 -5.29 -12.92 4.79
C VAL A 159 -5.16 -14.29 5.46
N PRO A 160 -3.95 -14.88 5.54
CA PRO A 160 -3.74 -16.17 6.19
C PRO A 160 -4.19 -16.14 7.65
N THR A 161 -4.74 -17.26 8.13
CA THR A 161 -5.15 -17.43 9.54
C THR A 161 -4.20 -18.33 10.33
N ASP A 162 -3.15 -18.82 9.68
CA ASP A 162 -2.25 -19.83 10.22
C ASP A 162 -1.38 -19.26 11.35
N THR A 163 -0.82 -18.07 11.12
CA THR A 163 -0.02 -17.35 12.13
C THR A 163 -0.30 -15.85 12.11
N PRO A 164 -0.22 -15.15 13.26
CA PRO A 164 -0.37 -13.70 13.31
C PRO A 164 0.61 -12.94 12.40
N GLU A 165 1.84 -13.42 12.27
CA GLU A 165 2.89 -12.78 11.47
C GLU A 165 2.61 -12.87 9.97
N SER A 166 2.07 -14.00 9.51
CA SER A 166 1.68 -14.18 8.11
C SER A 166 0.44 -13.34 7.76
N ALA A 167 -0.52 -13.25 8.69
CA ALA A 167 -1.70 -12.40 8.57
C ALA A 167 -1.33 -10.92 8.43
N VAL A 168 -0.53 -10.42 9.38
CA VAL A 168 0.02 -9.06 9.39
C VAL A 168 0.76 -8.74 8.10
N ARG A 169 1.67 -9.64 7.68
CA ARG A 169 2.47 -9.45 6.47
C ARG A 169 1.57 -9.29 5.25
N GLN A 170 0.57 -10.16 5.09
CA GLN A 170 -0.35 -10.09 3.95
C GLN A 170 -1.17 -8.80 3.99
N ALA A 171 -1.71 -8.42 5.14
CA ALA A 171 -2.50 -7.20 5.29
C ALA A 171 -1.72 -5.95 4.88
N VAL A 172 -0.49 -5.77 5.39
CA VAL A 172 0.36 -4.61 5.05
C VAL A 172 0.69 -4.55 3.58
N LEU A 173 1.14 -5.67 3.03
CA LEU A 173 1.54 -5.72 1.62
C LEU A 173 0.34 -5.54 0.71
N GLY A 174 -0.82 -6.09 1.09
CA GLY A 174 -2.10 -5.89 0.41
C GLY A 174 -2.44 -4.41 0.32
N THR A 175 -2.50 -3.70 1.45
CA THR A 175 -2.84 -2.26 1.46
C THR A 175 -1.93 -1.45 0.53
N VAL A 176 -0.61 -1.66 0.63
CA VAL A 176 0.37 -0.87 -0.13
C VAL A 176 0.40 -1.22 -1.61
N LEU A 177 0.32 -2.51 -1.96
CA LEU A 177 0.53 -2.97 -3.33
C LEU A 177 -0.76 -3.01 -4.15
N ILE A 178 -1.93 -3.07 -3.51
CA ILE A 178 -3.21 -3.13 -4.20
C ILE A 178 -3.74 -1.73 -4.58
N GLU A 179 -3.45 -0.69 -3.80
CA GLU A 179 -3.84 0.68 -4.14
C GLU A 179 -3.43 1.15 -5.57
N PRO A 180 -2.17 0.96 -6.03
CA PRO A 180 -1.80 1.31 -7.40
C PRO A 180 -2.49 0.42 -8.45
N LEU A 181 -2.79 -0.84 -8.12
CA LEU A 181 -3.55 -1.74 -8.98
C LEU A 181 -5.00 -1.24 -9.16
N LEU A 182 -5.71 -0.94 -8.07
CA LEU A 182 -7.07 -0.41 -8.11
C LEU A 182 -7.15 0.90 -8.87
N THR A 183 -6.17 1.79 -8.66
CA THR A 183 -6.06 3.05 -9.42
C THR A 183 -5.93 2.82 -10.92
N ALA A 184 -5.09 1.86 -11.33
CA ALA A 184 -4.92 1.51 -12.73
C ALA A 184 -6.19 0.89 -13.33
N LEU A 185 -6.81 -0.06 -12.62
CA LEU A 185 -8.06 -0.71 -13.04
C LEU A 185 -9.19 0.30 -13.20
N ARG A 186 -9.37 1.23 -12.25
CA ARG A 186 -10.36 2.31 -12.34
C ARG A 186 -10.17 3.14 -13.61
N ARG A 187 -8.93 3.53 -13.92
CA ARG A 187 -8.61 4.32 -15.11
C ARG A 187 -8.92 3.57 -16.41
N LEU A 188 -8.57 2.28 -16.48
CA LEU A 188 -8.86 1.43 -17.63
C LEU A 188 -10.36 1.17 -17.80
N ALA A 189 -11.09 0.93 -16.70
CA ALA A 189 -12.53 0.75 -16.73
C ALA A 189 -13.25 2.01 -17.22
N LEU A 190 -12.79 3.21 -16.81
CA LEU A 190 -13.30 4.47 -17.33
C LEU A 190 -13.04 4.63 -18.85
N GLN A 191 -11.87 4.22 -19.34
CA GLN A 191 -11.56 4.25 -20.78
C GLN A 191 -12.46 3.31 -21.57
N ASP A 192 -12.69 2.08 -21.11
CA ASP A 192 -13.61 1.13 -21.75
C ASP A 192 -15.05 1.67 -21.76
N ALA A 193 -15.54 2.14 -20.60
CA ALA A 193 -16.90 2.69 -20.49
C ALA A 193 -17.10 3.92 -21.38
N ALA A 194 -16.12 4.83 -21.42
CA ALA A 194 -16.13 5.99 -22.31
C ALA A 194 -16.11 5.56 -23.79
N GLY A 195 -15.28 4.58 -24.14
CA GLY A 195 -15.23 4.03 -25.50
C GLY A 195 -16.56 3.41 -25.94
N ARG A 196 -17.27 2.71 -25.04
CA ARG A 196 -18.60 2.15 -25.34
C ARG A 196 -19.70 3.21 -25.46
N ARG A 197 -19.61 4.28 -24.66
CA ARG A 197 -20.65 5.32 -24.63
C ARG A 197 -20.47 6.38 -25.71
N PHE A 198 -19.23 6.74 -26.02
CA PHE A 198 -18.88 7.87 -26.89
C PHE A 198 -18.06 7.47 -28.12
N GLY A 199 -17.61 6.21 -28.22
CA GLY A 199 -16.92 5.72 -29.40
C GLY A 199 -17.83 5.67 -30.61
N PRO A 200 -17.28 5.76 -31.83
CA PRO A 200 -18.06 5.54 -33.04
C PRO A 200 -18.69 4.15 -32.96
N GLY A 201 -20.02 4.08 -33.11
CA GLY A 201 -20.75 2.81 -33.10
C GLY A 201 -20.09 1.83 -34.05
N ARG A 202 -19.73 0.64 -33.54
CA ARG A 202 -19.19 -0.43 -34.37
C ARG A 202 -20.22 -0.90 -35.38
#